data_AF-A0A358SS09-F1
#
_entry.id   AF-A0A358SS09-F1
#
_cell.length_a   1.000
_cell.length_b   1.000
_cell.length_c   1.000
_cell.angle_alpha   90.00
_cell.angle_beta   90.00
_cell.angle_gamma   90.00
#
_symmetry.space_group_name_H-M   'P 1'
#
loop_
_entity.id
_entity.type
_entity.pdbx_description
1 polymer ?
#
loop_
_entity_poly.entity_id
_entity_poly.type
_entity_poly.pdbx_seq_one_letter_code
_entity_poly.pdbx_strand_id
1 'polypeptide(L)'
;MDGISALHEIGCIATLRQVEEYEDGEYDLVTVGTQRFRLTDLDDISQPYLQGQVELLADDSGDEAAAGLAARAVQGAFRDYLDALAQRGMTQVSLPELPSEPVLLSYLVAACMVVDLPDKQALLAEPDALRRLEAERALLARETSMLRALTSKPAPDLRNTPYSPN
;
A
#
# COMPACT_ATOMS: atom_id res chain seq x y z
N MET A 1 9.42 -20.29 -15.95
CA MET A 1 10.62 -19.50 -15.60
C MET A 1 10.33 -18.01 -15.47
N ASP A 2 9.06 -17.55 -15.49
CA ASP A 2 8.72 -16.11 -15.37
C ASP A 2 8.47 -15.63 -13.92
N GLY A 3 8.46 -16.53 -12.93
CA GLY A 3 8.21 -16.16 -11.52
C GLY A 3 9.41 -15.51 -10.83
N ILE A 4 10.64 -15.81 -11.25
CA ILE A 4 11.87 -15.32 -10.61
C ILE A 4 12.12 -13.84 -10.94
N SER A 5 11.68 -13.36 -12.12
CA SER A 5 11.84 -11.96 -12.52
C SER A 5 10.91 -10.98 -11.77
N ALA A 6 9.96 -11.48 -10.98
CA ALA A 6 9.04 -10.66 -10.20
C ALA A 6 9.45 -10.51 -8.73
N LEU A 7 10.55 -11.15 -8.29
CA LEU A 7 11.04 -11.02 -6.92
C LEU A 7 11.76 -9.69 -6.71
N HIS A 8 11.49 -9.08 -5.56
CA HIS A 8 12.21 -7.91 -5.08
C HIS A 8 13.17 -8.30 -3.95
N GLU A 9 14.25 -7.52 -3.84
CA GLU A 9 15.28 -7.72 -2.82
C GLU A 9 14.75 -7.50 -1.40
N ILE A 10 13.80 -6.58 -1.21
CA ILE A 10 13.17 -6.32 0.09
C ILE A 10 11.76 -6.91 0.11
N GLY A 11 11.48 -7.72 1.12
CA GLY A 11 10.16 -8.29 1.39
C GLY A 11 9.72 -8.04 2.82
N CYS A 12 8.58 -8.64 3.19
CA CYS A 12 8.15 -8.71 4.58
C CYS A 12 7.69 -10.13 4.95
N ILE A 13 7.93 -10.51 6.20
CA ILE A 13 7.38 -11.74 6.77
C ILE A 13 5.87 -11.58 6.86
N ALA A 14 5.14 -12.56 6.33
CA ALA A 14 3.70 -12.65 6.45
C ALA A 14 3.32 -13.80 7.39
N THR A 15 2.69 -13.49 8.51
CA THR A 15 2.17 -14.49 9.44
C THR A 15 0.75 -14.87 9.04
N LEU A 16 0.53 -16.14 8.73
CA LEU A 16 -0.80 -16.72 8.49
C LEU A 16 -1.70 -16.56 9.73
N ARG A 17 -2.91 -16.04 9.51
CA ARG A 17 -3.94 -15.84 10.54
C ARG A 17 -5.13 -16.74 10.35
N GLN A 18 -5.55 -16.93 9.10
CA GLN A 18 -6.64 -17.82 8.73
C GLN A 18 -6.30 -18.52 7.43
N VAL A 19 -6.75 -19.76 7.32
CA VAL A 19 -6.69 -20.59 6.12
C VAL A 19 -8.09 -21.15 5.93
N GLU A 20 -8.67 -20.89 4.77
CA GLU A 20 -9.93 -21.48 4.34
C GLU A 20 -9.65 -22.32 3.10
N GLU A 21 -10.00 -23.61 3.14
CA GLU A 21 -9.83 -24.53 2.03
C GLU A 21 -11.15 -24.67 1.28
N TYR A 22 -11.09 -24.60 -0.05
CA TYR A 22 -12.21 -24.81 -0.93
C TYR A 22 -12.25 -26.24 -1.48
N GLU A 23 -13.42 -26.67 -1.97
CA GLU A 23 -13.64 -28.06 -2.43
C GLU A 23 -12.77 -28.44 -3.66
N ASP A 24 -12.28 -27.46 -4.41
CA ASP A 24 -11.40 -27.62 -5.56
C ASP A 24 -9.90 -27.67 -5.18
N GLY A 25 -9.58 -27.51 -3.88
CA GLY A 25 -8.21 -27.48 -3.37
C GLY A 25 -7.55 -26.11 -3.42
N GLU A 26 -8.29 -25.04 -3.75
CA GLU A 26 -7.82 -23.66 -3.58
C GLU A 26 -7.91 -23.22 -2.12
N TYR A 27 -7.15 -22.18 -1.77
CA TYR A 27 -7.09 -21.65 -0.41
C TYR A 27 -7.24 -20.13 -0.39
N ASP A 28 -8.08 -19.65 0.51
CA ASP A 28 -8.10 -18.26 0.94
C ASP A 28 -7.25 -18.09 2.19
N LEU A 29 -6.27 -17.20 2.11
CA LEU A 29 -5.31 -16.95 3.18
C LEU A 29 -5.47 -15.53 3.70
N VAL A 30 -5.64 -15.40 5.02
CA VAL A 30 -5.53 -14.11 5.70
C VAL A 30 -4.16 -14.05 6.36
N THR A 31 -3.37 -13.04 6.02
CA THR A 31 -2.02 -12.85 6.56
C THR A 31 -1.83 -11.47 7.16
N VAL A 32 -0.89 -11.34 8.09
CA VAL A 32 -0.43 -10.04 8.61
C VAL A 32 1.06 -9.92 8.34
N GLY A 33 1.46 -8.85 7.65
CA GLY A 33 2.87 -8.48 7.50
C GLY A 33 3.46 -8.04 8.85
N THR A 34 4.64 -8.54 9.21
CA THR A 34 5.22 -8.31 10.55
C THR A 34 6.58 -7.61 10.53
N GLN A 35 7.53 -8.10 9.74
CA GLN A 35 8.89 -7.56 9.74
C GLN A 35 9.48 -7.57 8.33
N ARG A 36 10.19 -6.50 7.98
CA ARG A 36 10.89 -6.41 6.71
C ARG A 36 12.16 -7.25 6.70
N PHE A 37 12.50 -7.76 5.54
CA PHE A 37 13.73 -8.51 5.33
C PHE A 37 14.37 -8.17 3.99
N ARG A 38 15.68 -8.43 3.89
CA ARG A 38 16.42 -8.48 2.64
C ARG A 38 16.64 -9.93 2.23
N LEU A 39 16.24 -10.30 1.02
CA LEU A 39 16.53 -11.61 0.42
C LEU A 39 18.01 -11.63 0.01
N THR A 40 18.78 -12.54 0.59
CA THR A 40 20.23 -12.64 0.36
C THR A 40 20.61 -13.78 -0.58
N ASP A 41 19.77 -14.81 -0.66
CA ASP A 41 19.96 -15.95 -1.56
C ASP A 41 18.62 -16.59 -1.92
N LEU A 42 18.53 -17.24 -3.08
CA LEU A 42 17.32 -17.89 -3.59
C LEU A 42 17.64 -19.31 -4.07
N ASP A 43 16.94 -20.29 -3.51
CA ASP A 43 16.90 -21.66 -4.00
C ASP A 43 15.57 -21.90 -4.73
N ASP A 44 15.66 -21.99 -6.05
CA ASP A 44 14.55 -22.19 -6.98
C ASP A 44 14.53 -23.62 -7.59
N ILE A 45 15.38 -24.53 -7.10
CA ILE A 45 15.58 -25.86 -7.69
C ILE A 45 15.24 -26.98 -6.70
N SER A 46 15.56 -26.83 -5.42
CA SER A 46 15.50 -27.95 -4.46
C SER A 46 14.08 -28.39 -4.09
N GLN A 47 13.09 -27.52 -4.24
CA GLN A 47 11.71 -27.75 -3.84
C GLN A 47 10.72 -27.29 -4.92
N PRO A 48 9.48 -27.80 -4.93
CA PRO A 48 8.44 -27.33 -5.86
C PRO A 48 7.94 -25.90 -5.56
N TYR A 49 8.54 -25.22 -4.58
CA TYR A 49 8.29 -23.84 -4.20
C TYR A 49 9.61 -23.13 -3.91
N LEU A 50 9.62 -21.81 -4.06
CA LEU A 50 10.82 -20.99 -3.85
C LEU A 50 11.21 -20.98 -2.37
N GLN A 51 12.51 -21.11 -2.11
CA GLN A 51 13.10 -20.93 -0.79
C GLN A 51 14.18 -19.84 -0.87
N GLY A 52 14.43 -19.15 0.23
CA GLY A 52 15.44 -18.10 0.23
C GLY A 52 16.02 -17.86 1.62
N GLN A 53 17.25 -17.36 1.64
CA GLN A 53 17.88 -16.86 2.85
C GLN A 53 17.55 -15.39 3.01
N VAL A 54 17.25 -14.96 4.24
CA VAL A 54 16.84 -13.59 4.51
C VAL A 54 17.61 -12.99 5.68
N GLU A 55 17.92 -11.71 5.56
CA GLU A 55 18.40 -10.87 6.65
C GLU A 55 17.25 -9.99 7.15
N LEU A 56 16.95 -10.08 8.45
CA LEU A 56 15.92 -9.24 9.06
C LEU A 56 16.37 -7.78 9.14
N LEU A 57 15.51 -6.88 8.69
CA LEU A 57 15.75 -5.45 8.78
C LEU A 57 15.17 -4.89 10.07
N ALA A 58 15.88 -3.92 10.66
CA ALA A 58 15.31 -3.07 11.70
C ALA A 58 14.24 -2.15 11.09
N ASP A 59 13.29 -1.76 11.91
CA ASP A 59 12.18 -0.92 11.49
C ASP A 59 11.96 0.21 12.48
N ASP A 60 13.01 1.01 12.60
CA ASP A 60 13.03 2.19 13.45
C ASP A 60 12.44 3.42 12.76
N SER A 61 12.16 4.43 13.58
CA SER A 61 11.62 5.71 13.13
C SER A 61 12.64 6.61 12.44
N GLY A 62 13.95 6.30 12.52
CA GLY A 62 15.01 7.27 12.28
C GLY A 62 15.06 8.34 13.38
N ASP A 63 15.30 9.60 13.00
CA ASP A 63 15.25 10.73 13.96
C ASP A 63 13.82 10.95 14.48
N GLU A 64 13.58 10.63 15.75
CA GLU A 64 12.25 10.66 16.39
C GLU A 64 11.53 12.01 16.26
N ALA A 65 12.26 13.12 16.40
CA ALA A 65 11.66 14.45 16.35
C ALA A 65 11.23 14.80 14.91
N ALA A 66 12.09 14.51 13.93
CA ALA A 66 11.79 14.69 12.53
C ALA A 66 10.67 13.73 12.06
N ALA A 67 10.70 12.47 12.48
CA ALA A 67 9.69 11.47 12.17
C ALA A 67 8.32 11.90 12.71
N GLY A 68 8.26 12.41 13.94
CA GLY A 68 7.03 12.94 14.53
C GLY A 68 6.47 14.17 13.80
N LEU A 69 7.32 15.00 13.19
CA LEU A 69 6.88 16.12 12.34
C LEU A 69 6.41 15.63 10.96
N ALA A 70 7.15 14.70 10.35
CA ALA A 70 6.79 14.08 9.09
C ALA A 70 5.43 13.36 9.20
N ALA A 71 5.21 12.61 10.29
CA ALA A 71 3.95 11.93 10.58
C ALA A 71 2.75 12.89 10.56
N ARG A 72 2.85 14.03 11.27
CA ARG A 72 1.77 15.04 11.25
C ARG A 72 1.51 15.62 9.87
N ALA A 73 2.58 15.87 9.10
CA ALA A 73 2.45 16.38 7.73
C ALA A 73 1.77 15.36 6.81
N VAL A 74 2.15 14.08 6.92
CA VAL A 74 1.55 12.98 6.17
C VAL A 74 0.09 12.77 6.55
N GLN A 75 -0.27 12.84 7.83
CA GLN A 75 -1.68 12.75 8.26
C GLN A 75 -2.57 13.80 7.57
N GLY A 76 -2.09 15.03 7.43
CA GLY A 76 -2.79 16.09 6.69
C GLY A 76 -2.91 15.77 5.20
N ALA A 77 -1.78 15.46 4.56
CA ALA A 77 -1.75 15.13 3.13
C ALA A 77 -2.61 13.90 2.78
N PHE A 78 -2.66 12.92 3.67
CA PHE A 78 -3.45 11.70 3.48
C PHE A 78 -4.95 11.97 3.59
N ARG A 79 -5.37 12.85 4.52
CA ARG A 79 -6.77 13.33 4.58
C ARG A 79 -7.16 14.04 3.28
N ASP A 80 -6.31 14.94 2.78
CA ASP A 80 -6.54 15.66 1.52
C ASP A 80 -6.67 14.70 0.32
N TYR A 81 -5.86 13.64 0.30
CA TYR A 81 -5.91 12.59 -0.71
C TYR A 81 -7.21 11.79 -0.65
N LEU A 82 -7.62 11.36 0.55
CA LEU A 82 -8.87 10.64 0.75
C LEU A 82 -10.09 11.49 0.38
N ASP A 83 -10.09 12.79 0.73
CA ASP A 83 -11.14 13.71 0.32
C ASP A 83 -11.21 13.85 -1.21
N ALA A 84 -10.05 13.90 -1.89
CA ALA A 84 -10.01 13.93 -3.34
C ALA A 84 -10.58 12.64 -3.97
N LEU A 85 -10.29 11.46 -3.41
CA LEU A 85 -10.88 10.19 -3.83
C LEU A 85 -12.40 10.14 -3.62
N ALA A 86 -12.87 10.61 -2.46
CA ALA A 86 -14.29 10.66 -2.13
C ALA A 86 -15.07 11.53 -3.12
N GLN A 87 -14.51 12.69 -3.49
CA GLN A 87 -15.10 13.58 -4.50
C GLN A 87 -15.21 12.94 -5.88
N ARG A 88 -14.45 11.86 -6.16
CA ARG A 88 -14.55 11.07 -7.40
C ARG A 88 -15.51 9.88 -7.30
N GLY A 89 -16.11 9.65 -6.15
CA GLY A 89 -16.96 8.47 -5.91
C GLY A 89 -16.17 7.15 -5.96
N MET A 90 -14.83 7.20 -5.87
CA MET A 90 -13.98 6.02 -5.92
C MET A 90 -13.97 5.26 -4.59
N THR A 91 -14.32 5.94 -3.49
CA THR A 91 -14.33 5.37 -2.14
C THR A 91 -15.43 6.02 -1.29
N GLN A 92 -16.16 5.23 -0.49
CA GLN A 92 -16.88 5.75 0.67
C GLN A 92 -15.86 5.93 1.80
N VAL A 93 -15.36 7.15 1.99
CA VAL A 93 -14.28 7.39 2.95
C VAL A 93 -14.85 7.44 4.36
N SER A 94 -14.75 6.32 5.08
CA SER A 94 -14.59 6.37 6.53
C SER A 94 -13.10 6.57 6.80
N LEU A 95 -12.73 7.74 7.31
CA LEU A 95 -11.35 8.03 7.69
C LEU A 95 -10.96 7.08 8.83
N PRO A 96 -9.97 6.18 8.64
CA PRO A 96 -9.45 5.42 9.76
C PRO A 96 -8.86 6.40 10.79
N GLU A 97 -8.92 6.04 12.07
CA GLU A 97 -8.18 6.78 13.09
C GLU A 97 -6.69 6.68 12.76
N LEU A 98 -6.09 7.81 12.38
CA LEU A 98 -4.70 7.83 11.96
C LEU A 98 -3.78 7.78 13.19
N PRO A 99 -2.92 6.76 13.30
CA PRO A 99 -1.99 6.66 14.41
C PRO A 99 -0.99 7.83 14.39
N SER A 100 -0.55 8.26 15.57
CA SER A 100 0.48 9.29 15.71
C SER A 100 1.90 8.72 15.69
N GLU A 101 2.05 7.42 15.90
CA GLU A 101 3.34 6.73 15.92
C GLU A 101 3.86 6.61 14.46
N PRO A 102 5.08 7.10 14.16
CA PRO A 102 5.59 7.20 12.79
C PRO A 102 5.65 5.88 12.01
N VAL A 103 6.13 4.79 12.63
CA VAL A 103 6.29 3.50 11.94
C VAL A 103 4.93 2.95 11.53
N LEU A 104 3.98 2.90 12.46
CA LEU A 104 2.63 2.39 12.24
C LEU A 104 1.85 3.26 11.24
N LEU A 105 2.00 4.58 11.32
CA LEU A 105 1.38 5.50 10.36
C LEU A 105 1.88 5.24 8.95
N SER A 106 3.19 5.08 8.77
CA SER A 106 3.78 4.85 7.45
C SER A 106 3.19 3.60 6.78
N TYR A 107 3.10 2.48 7.50
CA TYR A 107 2.50 1.27 6.94
C TYR A 107 1.01 1.40 6.64
N LEU A 108 0.25 2.09 7.49
CA LEU A 108 -1.17 2.33 7.24
C LEU A 108 -1.37 3.16 5.96
N VAL A 109 -0.63 4.26 5.84
CA VAL A 109 -0.70 5.15 4.68
C VAL A 109 -0.26 4.40 3.42
N ALA A 110 0.91 3.75 3.47
CA ALA A 110 1.41 2.93 2.39
C ALA A 110 0.41 1.84 1.98
N ALA A 111 -0.29 1.17 2.90
CA ALA A 111 -1.30 0.16 2.58
C ALA A 111 -2.54 0.77 1.89
N CYS A 112 -3.03 1.91 2.37
CA CYS A 112 -4.25 2.54 1.87
C CYS A 112 -4.09 3.32 0.57
N MET A 113 -2.88 3.77 0.22
CA MET A 113 -2.63 4.49 -1.03
C MET A 113 -2.91 3.61 -2.26
N VAL A 114 -3.53 4.18 -3.29
CA VAL A 114 -3.80 3.48 -4.56
C VAL A 114 -2.69 3.86 -5.53
N VAL A 115 -1.55 3.18 -5.40
CA VAL A 115 -0.35 3.36 -6.24
C VAL A 115 0.11 2.02 -6.78
N ASP A 116 0.93 2.06 -7.82
CA ASP A 116 1.43 0.86 -8.49
C ASP A 116 2.49 0.12 -7.64
N LEU A 117 2.81 -1.11 -8.06
CA LEU A 117 3.73 -1.98 -7.35
C LEU A 117 5.14 -1.37 -7.20
N PRO A 118 5.75 -0.72 -8.22
CA PRO A 118 7.03 -0.04 -8.05
C PRO A 118 7.03 1.01 -6.93
N ASP A 119 6.00 1.84 -6.83
CA ASP A 119 5.89 2.81 -5.74
C ASP A 119 5.73 2.12 -4.38
N LYS A 120 4.87 1.09 -4.27
CA LYS A 120 4.74 0.30 -3.02
C LYS A 120 6.07 -0.33 -2.60
N GLN A 121 6.80 -0.88 -3.56
CA GLN A 121 8.08 -1.54 -3.31
C GLN A 121 9.14 -0.53 -2.87
N ALA A 122 9.17 0.67 -3.47
CA ALA A 122 10.05 1.74 -3.04
C ALA A 122 9.79 2.12 -1.58
N LEU A 123 8.52 2.29 -1.19
CA LEU A 123 8.14 2.57 0.20
C LEU A 123 8.56 1.45 1.18
N LEU A 124 8.39 0.18 0.79
CA LEU A 124 8.81 -0.96 1.61
C LEU A 124 10.33 -0.99 1.80
N ALA A 125 11.08 -0.56 0.79
CA ALA A 125 12.54 -0.56 0.78
C ALA A 125 13.18 0.63 1.53
N GLU A 126 12.42 1.66 1.90
CA GLU A 126 12.94 2.80 2.67
C GLU A 126 13.54 2.33 4.00
N PRO A 127 14.71 2.86 4.42
CA PRO A 127 15.48 2.30 5.54
C PRO A 127 14.73 2.45 6.87
N ASP A 128 14.04 3.56 7.07
CA ASP A 128 13.35 3.94 8.30
C ASP A 128 11.99 4.61 8.01
N ALA A 129 11.18 4.80 9.06
CA ALA A 129 9.86 5.40 8.89
C ALA A 129 9.90 6.88 8.48
N LEU A 130 10.91 7.65 8.90
CA LEU A 130 11.05 9.05 8.49
C LEU A 130 11.17 9.15 6.96
N ARG A 131 12.06 8.37 6.35
CA ARG A 131 12.25 8.35 4.89
C ARG A 131 10.99 7.85 4.17
N ARG A 132 10.35 6.82 4.72
CA ARG A 132 9.08 6.32 4.19
C ARG A 132 7.98 7.38 4.20
N LEU A 133 7.80 8.10 5.32
CA LEU A 133 6.84 9.19 5.45
C LEU A 133 7.15 10.36 4.50
N GLU A 134 8.43 10.70 4.30
CA GLU A 134 8.83 11.73 3.33
C GLU A 134 8.46 11.34 1.90
N ALA A 135 8.72 10.09 1.51
CA ALA A 135 8.37 9.54 0.21
C ALA A 135 6.85 9.45 0.02
N GLU A 136 6.11 8.96 1.02
CA GLU A 136 4.65 8.93 1.05
C GLU A 136 4.07 10.32 0.84
N ARG A 137 4.59 11.35 1.52
CA ARG A 137 4.11 12.72 1.35
C ARG A 137 4.27 13.21 -0.09
N ALA A 138 5.38 12.89 -0.74
CA ALA A 138 5.62 13.25 -2.14
C ALA A 138 4.64 12.54 -3.09
N LEU A 139 4.41 11.25 -2.88
CA LEU A 139 3.44 10.45 -3.63
C LEU A 139 2.01 10.95 -3.42
N LEU A 140 1.60 11.19 -2.17
CA LEU A 140 0.28 11.75 -1.85
C LEU A 140 0.04 13.09 -2.55
N ALA A 141 1.04 13.97 -2.58
CA ALA A 141 0.95 15.25 -3.28
C ALA A 141 0.77 15.06 -4.80
N ARG A 142 1.51 14.11 -5.41
CA ARG A 142 1.40 13.74 -6.83
C ARG A 142 0.00 13.19 -7.15
N GLU A 143 -0.43 12.17 -6.42
CA GLU A 143 -1.72 11.51 -6.62
C GLU A 143 -2.90 12.47 -6.40
N THR A 144 -2.86 13.26 -5.34
CA THR A 144 -3.91 14.25 -5.05
C THR A 144 -4.01 15.29 -6.17
N SER A 145 -2.87 15.74 -6.71
CA SER A 145 -2.84 16.69 -7.82
C SER A 145 -3.44 16.09 -9.09
N MET A 146 -3.12 14.83 -9.42
CA MET A 146 -3.70 14.13 -10.56
C MET A 146 -5.20 13.92 -10.40
N LEU A 147 -5.64 13.46 -9.22
CA LEU A 147 -7.05 13.30 -8.87
C LEU A 147 -7.83 14.62 -8.96
N ARG A 148 -7.22 15.76 -8.64
CA ARG A 148 -7.88 17.08 -8.78
C ARG A 148 -7.89 17.57 -10.23
N ALA A 149 -6.86 17.29 -11.01
CA ALA A 149 -6.74 17.75 -12.39
C ALA A 149 -7.63 17.00 -13.39
N LEU A 150 -7.87 15.70 -13.20
CA LEU A 150 -8.62 14.87 -14.14
C LEU A 150 -10.11 15.22 -14.13
N THR A 151 -10.68 16.09 -14.95
CA THR A 151 -12.07 16.59 -14.79
C THR A 151 -13.24 15.61 -15.02
N SER A 152 -13.02 14.29 -15.12
CA SER A 152 -14.12 13.33 -15.31
C SER A 152 -15.00 13.22 -14.06
N LYS A 153 -16.19 13.84 -14.12
CA LYS A 153 -17.32 13.41 -13.29
C LYS A 153 -17.68 11.98 -13.71
N PRO A 154 -18.09 11.09 -12.79
CA PRO A 154 -18.75 9.86 -13.21
C PRO A 154 -19.91 10.26 -14.13
N ALA A 155 -19.95 9.65 -15.32
CA ALA A 155 -21.07 9.86 -16.23
C ALA A 155 -22.35 9.55 -15.43
N PRO A 156 -23.34 10.46 -15.37
CA PRO A 156 -24.60 10.10 -14.76
C PRO A 156 -25.11 8.85 -15.47
N ASP A 157 -25.53 7.86 -14.69
CA ASP A 157 -26.02 6.59 -15.20
C ASP A 157 -27.15 6.85 -16.20
N LEU A 158 -26.85 6.75 -17.51
CA LEU A 158 -27.80 6.95 -18.60
C LEU A 158 -28.79 5.78 -18.72
N ARG A 159 -28.93 4.95 -17.68
CA ARG A 159 -29.79 3.76 -17.73
C ARG A 159 -31.28 4.01 -17.54
N ASN A 160 -31.75 5.22 -17.24
CA ASN A 160 -33.19 5.48 -17.11
C ASN A 160 -33.60 6.88 -17.57
N THR A 161 -33.41 7.19 -18.85
CA THR A 161 -34.25 8.21 -19.49
C THR A 161 -35.33 7.47 -20.28
N PRO A 162 -36.63 7.54 -19.91
CA PRO A 162 -37.66 6.99 -20.77
C PRO A 162 -37.63 7.76 -22.09
N TYR A 163 -37.25 7.05 -23.15
CA TYR A 163 -37.31 7.56 -24.51
C TYR A 163 -38.77 7.81 -24.87
N SER A 164 -39.11 9.08 -25.10
CA SER A 164 -40.30 9.56 -25.80
C SER A 164 -39.91 10.93 -26.38
N PRO A 165 -40.28 11.34 -27.62
CA PRO A 165 -41.47 10.91 -28.36
C PRO A 165 -41.26 10.65 -29.88
N ASN A 166 -42.05 9.72 -30.41
CA ASN A 166 -42.88 9.88 -31.62
C ASN A 166 -43.87 8.71 -31.68
#